data_AF-A0A4Y9FTJ1-F1
#
_entry.id   AF-A0A4Y9FTJ1-F1
#
_cell.length_a   1.000
_cell.length_b   1.000
_cell.length_c   1.000
_cell.angle_alpha   90.00
_cell.angle_beta   90.00
_cell.angle_gamma   90.00
#
_symmetry.space_group_name_H-M   'P 1'
#
loop_
_entity.id
_entity.type
_entity.pdbx_description
1 polymer ?
#
loop_
_entity_poly.entity_id
_entity_poly.type
_entity_poly.pdbx_seq_one_letter_code
_entity_poly.pdbx_strand_id
1 'polypeptide(L)'
;MRGKLGLVIGLGAGYVLGTRAGRERYEQIKTQALKVWNMDPVQEQVGKAKKLATSSAMALPRAAWNGAVGVAKAVNKQGTPGSKLDAALDATKDAADDVKKAADTDGTDVKKVAGTK
;
A
#
# COMPACT_ATOMS: atom_id res chain seq x y z
N MET A 1 -15.10 14.81 -15.42
CA MET A 1 -15.17 14.74 -13.95
C MET A 1 -16.14 13.68 -13.40
N ARG A 2 -17.18 13.25 -14.14
CA ARG A 2 -18.30 12.44 -13.60
C ARG A 2 -17.95 11.03 -13.09
N GLY A 3 -16.94 10.36 -13.64
CA GLY A 3 -16.56 9.00 -13.22
C GLY A 3 -15.73 8.90 -11.93
N LYS A 4 -15.04 9.98 -11.53
CA LYS A 4 -14.20 10.00 -10.31
C LYS A 4 -15.05 10.08 -9.05
N LEU A 5 -16.15 10.83 -9.14
CA LEU A 5 -17.11 11.00 -8.06
C LEU A 5 -17.79 9.65 -7.73
N GLY A 6 -18.10 8.83 -8.73
CA GLY A 6 -18.65 7.50 -8.53
C GLY A 6 -17.73 6.52 -7.80
N LEU A 7 -16.41 6.58 -8.03
CA LEU A 7 -15.44 5.73 -7.31
C LEU A 7 -15.28 6.16 -5.85
N VAL A 8 -15.17 7.47 -5.58
CA VAL A 8 -15.08 7.99 -4.21
C VAL A 8 -16.37 7.75 -3.45
N ILE A 9 -17.52 7.94 -4.10
CA ILE A 9 -18.83 7.62 -3.54
C ILE A 9 -18.95 6.11 -3.31
N GLY A 10 -18.50 5.26 -4.24
CA GLY A 10 -18.53 3.81 -4.09
C GLY A 10 -17.65 3.31 -2.94
N LEU A 11 -16.44 3.85 -2.79
CA LEU A 11 -15.55 3.55 -1.66
C LEU A 11 -16.09 4.09 -0.35
N GLY A 12 -16.59 5.34 -0.32
CA GLY A 12 -17.20 5.94 0.85
C GLY A 12 -18.47 5.21 1.28
N ALA A 13 -19.33 4.87 0.33
CA ALA A 13 -20.54 4.10 0.56
C ALA A 13 -20.23 2.65 0.95
N GLY A 14 -19.23 2.01 0.36
CA GLY A 14 -18.77 0.68 0.76
C GLY A 14 -18.19 0.66 2.17
N TYR A 15 -17.42 1.68 2.54
CA TYR A 15 -16.91 1.85 3.90
C TYR A 15 -18.02 2.11 4.92
N VAL A 16 -18.99 2.98 4.58
CA VAL A 16 -20.13 3.27 5.46
C VAL A 16 -21.07 2.07 5.55
N LEU A 17 -21.42 1.42 4.45
CA LEU A 17 -22.31 0.26 4.47
C LEU A 17 -21.66 -0.96 5.15
N GLY A 18 -20.34 -1.14 4.97
CA GLY A 18 -19.55 -2.15 5.68
C GLY A 18 -19.41 -1.88 7.18
N THR A 19 -19.54 -0.62 7.64
CA THR A 19 -19.46 -0.25 9.06
C THR A 19 -20.83 -0.06 9.73
N ARG A 20 -21.91 0.14 8.96
CA ARG A 20 -23.23 0.57 9.49
C ARG A 20 -24.12 -0.56 10.03
N ALA A 21 -23.86 -1.82 9.69
CA ALA A 21 -24.77 -2.92 10.04
C ALA A 21 -24.57 -3.57 11.43
N GLY A 22 -23.76 -3.01 12.32
CA GLY A 22 -23.74 -3.52 13.69
C GLY A 22 -22.75 -2.84 14.59
N ARG A 23 -23.10 -1.71 15.22
CA ARG A 23 -22.22 -1.07 16.22
C ARG A 23 -21.83 -2.01 17.35
N GLU A 24 -22.73 -2.87 17.82
CA GLU A 24 -22.39 -3.89 18.82
C GLU A 24 -21.42 -4.94 18.28
N ARG A 25 -21.62 -5.43 17.05
CA ARG A 25 -20.72 -6.40 16.42
C ARG A 25 -19.39 -5.78 16.02
N TYR A 26 -19.38 -4.52 15.60
CA TYR A 26 -18.19 -3.75 15.30
C TYR A 26 -17.35 -3.55 16.55
N GLU A 27 -17.94 -3.15 17.68
CA GLU A 27 -17.20 -3.02 18.93
C GLU A 27 -16.70 -4.39 19.44
N GLN A 28 -17.45 -5.48 19.27
CA GLN A 28 -16.96 -6.84 19.58
C GLN A 28 -15.76 -7.24 18.69
N ILE A 29 -15.89 -7.07 17.38
CA ILE A 29 -14.83 -7.40 16.41
C ILE A 29 -13.61 -6.50 16.62
N LYS A 30 -13.82 -5.21 16.86
CA LYS A 30 -12.77 -4.23 17.15
C LYS A 30 -12.04 -4.56 18.45
N THR A 31 -12.76 -4.93 19.51
CA THR A 31 -12.14 -5.31 20.78
C THR A 31 -11.30 -6.59 20.62
N GLN A 32 -11.80 -7.57 19.87
CA GLN A 32 -11.07 -8.81 19.58
C GLN A 32 -9.87 -8.54 18.65
N ALA A 33 -10.03 -7.71 17.63
CA ALA A 33 -8.97 -7.31 16.72
C ALA A 33 -7.89 -6.51 17.45
N LEU A 34 -8.27 -5.58 18.34
CA LEU A 34 -7.33 -4.84 19.18
C LEU A 34 -6.60 -5.77 20.15
N LYS A 35 -7.28 -6.78 20.69
CA LYS A 35 -6.64 -7.77 21.56
C LYS A 35 -5.57 -8.55 20.80
N VAL A 36 -5.86 -8.97 19.57
CA VAL A 36 -4.88 -9.65 18.69
C VAL A 36 -3.76 -8.70 18.26
N TRP A 37 -4.09 -7.46 17.91
CA TRP A 37 -3.12 -6.45 17.49
C TRP A 37 -2.11 -6.09 18.60
N ASN A 38 -2.57 -6.09 19.86
CA ASN A 38 -1.74 -5.83 21.02
C ASN A 38 -0.96 -7.06 21.52
N MET A 39 -1.07 -8.22 20.88
CA MET A 39 -0.24 -9.37 21.24
C MET A 39 1.22 -9.13 20.83
N ASP A 40 2.16 -9.49 21.72
CA ASP A 40 3.61 -9.39 21.49
C ASP A 40 4.08 -9.94 20.13
N PRO A 41 3.66 -11.12 19.65
CA PRO A 41 4.09 -11.62 18.34
C PRO A 41 3.63 -10.72 17.17
N VAL A 42 2.47 -10.06 17.30
CA VAL A 42 1.95 -9.16 16.27
C VAL A 42 2.70 -7.83 16.33
N GLN A 43 2.91 -7.28 17.52
CA GLN A 43 3.74 -6.09 17.74
C GLN A 43 5.16 -6.27 17.21
N GLU A 44 5.77 -7.46 17.41
CA GLU A 44 7.11 -7.77 16.93
C GLU A 44 7.16 -7.84 15.40
N GLN A 45 6.17 -8.48 14.76
CA GLN A 45 6.05 -8.52 13.30
C GLN A 45 5.80 -7.14 12.70
N VAL A 46 4.92 -6.34 13.31
CA VAL A 46 4.67 -4.95 12.93
C VAL A 46 5.94 -4.12 13.11
N GLY A 47 6.70 -4.34 14.18
CA GLY A 47 8.00 -3.71 14.41
C GLY A 47 9.02 -4.06 13.32
N LYS A 48 9.13 -5.34 12.95
CA LYS A 48 9.99 -5.82 11.85
C LYS A 48 9.57 -5.22 10.51
N ALA A 49 8.28 -5.23 10.22
CA ALA A 49 7.71 -4.62 9.02
C ALA A 49 7.92 -3.10 9.00
N LYS A 50 7.75 -2.40 10.12
CA LYS A 50 8.02 -0.96 10.26
C LYS A 50 9.50 -0.65 10.09
N LYS A 51 10.39 -1.51 10.59
CA LYS A 51 11.84 -1.36 10.42
C LYS A 51 12.26 -1.59 8.97
N LEU A 52 11.70 -2.61 8.33
CA LEU A 52 11.88 -2.87 6.90
C LEU A 52 11.32 -1.71 6.06
N ALA A 53 10.09 -1.28 6.34
CA ALA A 53 9.45 -0.15 5.67
C ALA A 53 10.21 1.15 5.90
N THR A 54 10.74 1.42 7.10
CA THR A 54 11.55 2.62 7.36
C THR A 54 12.89 2.54 6.61
N SER A 55 13.55 1.37 6.61
CA SER A 55 14.80 1.15 5.88
C SER A 55 14.60 1.30 4.37
N SER A 56 13.54 0.69 3.82
CA SER A 56 13.19 0.79 2.40
C SER A 56 12.62 2.18 2.05
N ALA A 57 11.88 2.84 2.95
CA ALA A 57 11.33 4.18 2.72
C ALA A 57 12.41 5.26 2.73
N MET A 58 13.51 5.09 3.47
CA MET A 58 14.66 6.01 3.41
C MET A 58 15.49 5.83 2.13
N ALA A 59 15.48 4.64 1.50
CA ALA A 59 16.13 4.37 0.21
C ALA A 59 15.23 4.66 -1.01
N LEU A 60 13.91 4.50 -0.88
CA LEU A 60 12.94 4.63 -1.96
C LEU A 60 11.96 5.83 -1.87
N PRO A 61 12.27 7.00 -1.26
CA PRO A 61 11.30 8.09 -1.16
C PRO A 61 10.78 8.57 -2.52
N ARG A 62 11.57 8.48 -3.59
CA ARG A 62 11.17 8.94 -4.92
C ARG A 62 10.46 7.88 -5.76
N ALA A 63 10.91 6.62 -5.76
CA ALA A 63 10.30 5.55 -6.54
C ALA A 63 8.91 5.20 -6.00
N ALA A 64 8.78 5.04 -4.69
CA ALA A 64 7.50 4.77 -4.04
C ALA A 64 6.52 5.95 -4.21
N TRP A 65 7.02 7.20 -4.10
CA TRP A 65 6.21 8.39 -4.32
C TRP A 65 5.76 8.54 -5.78
N ASN A 66 6.62 8.23 -6.75
CA ASN A 66 6.29 8.26 -8.18
C ASN A 66 5.26 7.18 -8.53
N GLY A 67 5.35 5.98 -7.94
CA GLY A 67 4.34 4.93 -8.10
C GLY A 67 2.99 5.34 -7.54
N ALA A 68 2.94 5.86 -6.32
CA ALA A 68 1.71 6.31 -5.69
C ALA A 68 1.05 7.49 -6.44
N VAL A 69 1.83 8.51 -6.82
CA VAL A 69 1.35 9.64 -7.61
C VAL A 69 1.00 9.20 -9.04
N GLY A 70 1.71 8.21 -9.59
CA GLY A 70 1.45 7.59 -10.90
C GLY A 70 0.11 6.88 -10.94
N VAL A 71 -0.18 6.02 -9.96
CA VAL A 71 -1.49 5.35 -9.79
C VAL A 71 -2.59 6.38 -9.56
N ALA A 72 -2.37 7.37 -8.68
CA ALA A 72 -3.34 8.43 -8.45
C ALA A 72 -3.64 9.22 -9.74
N LYS A 73 -2.61 9.53 -10.55
CA LYS A 73 -2.74 10.22 -11.84
C LYS A 73 -3.41 9.33 -12.90
N ALA A 74 -3.14 8.03 -12.92
CA ALA A 74 -3.77 7.05 -13.80
C ALA A 74 -5.29 6.94 -13.53
N VAL A 75 -5.68 6.85 -12.26
CA VAL A 75 -7.08 6.90 -11.84
C VAL A 75 -7.73 8.25 -12.20
N ASN A 76 -6.93 9.33 -12.20
CA ASN A 76 -7.38 10.68 -12.55
C ASN A 76 -7.53 10.91 -14.06
N LYS A 77 -7.06 10.03 -14.96
CA LYS A 77 -7.27 10.17 -16.40
C LYS A 77 -8.75 9.96 -16.78
N GLN A 78 -9.21 10.64 -17.82
CA GLN A 78 -10.59 10.56 -18.30
C GLN A 78 -10.73 9.30 -19.19
N GLY A 79 -11.69 8.42 -18.89
CA GLY A 79 -11.85 7.11 -19.57
C GLY A 79 -12.93 6.25 -18.91
N THR A 80 -13.21 5.08 -19.47
CA THR A 80 -14.14 4.09 -18.86
C THR A 80 -13.55 3.51 -17.58
N PRO A 81 -14.37 2.97 -16.66
CA PRO A 81 -13.87 2.34 -15.43
C PRO A 81 -12.83 1.25 -15.67
N GLY A 82 -12.98 0.44 -16.75
CA GLY A 82 -12.03 -0.60 -17.14
C GLY A 82 -10.65 -0.03 -17.48
N SER A 83 -10.59 0.96 -18.38
CA SER A 83 -9.31 1.57 -18.79
C SER A 83 -8.57 2.28 -17.65
N LYS A 84 -9.28 2.74 -16.62
CA LYS A 84 -8.67 3.34 -15.41
C LYS A 84 -8.10 2.27 -14.47
N LEU A 85 -8.79 1.13 -14.38
CA LEU A 85 -8.34 -0.01 -13.58
C LEU A 85 -7.09 -0.64 -14.23
N ASP A 86 -7.09 -0.82 -15.55
CA ASP A 86 -5.93 -1.31 -16.29
C ASP A 86 -4.74 -0.35 -16.17
N ALA A 87 -4.95 0.95 -16.34
CA ALA A 87 -3.89 1.94 -16.18
C ALA A 87 -3.36 2.05 -14.74
N ALA A 88 -4.21 1.79 -13.74
CA ALA A 88 -3.78 1.71 -12.34
C ALA A 88 -2.97 0.43 -12.11
N LEU A 89 -3.41 -0.72 -12.62
CA LEU A 89 -2.70 -2.00 -12.52
C LEU A 89 -1.32 -1.92 -13.18
N ASP A 90 -1.21 -1.33 -14.37
CA ASP A 90 0.07 -1.13 -15.06
C ASP A 90 1.00 -0.21 -14.25
N ALA A 91 0.51 0.94 -13.77
CA ALA A 91 1.31 1.85 -12.95
C ALA A 91 1.76 1.21 -11.61
N THR A 92 0.99 0.26 -11.09
CA THR A 92 1.36 -0.49 -9.88
C THR A 92 2.42 -1.55 -10.20
N LYS A 93 2.34 -2.18 -11.37
CA LYS A 93 3.31 -3.17 -11.86
C LYS A 93 4.66 -2.52 -12.15
N ASP A 94 4.65 -1.35 -12.79
CA ASP A 94 5.86 -0.54 -13.03
C ASP A 94 6.51 -0.10 -11.71
N ALA A 95 5.71 0.36 -10.73
CA ALA A 95 6.22 0.71 -9.41
C ALA A 95 6.81 -0.50 -8.65
N ALA A 96 6.20 -1.69 -8.82
CA ALA A 96 6.71 -2.92 -8.23
C ALA A 96 8.04 -3.36 -8.86
N ASP A 97 8.17 -3.24 -10.19
CA ASP A 97 9.41 -3.54 -10.90
C ASP A 97 10.52 -2.53 -10.57
N ASP A 98 10.20 -1.24 -10.39
CA ASP A 98 11.16 -0.22 -9.93
C ASP A 98 11.63 -0.47 -8.50
N VAL A 99 10.73 -0.85 -7.60
CA VAL A 99 11.07 -1.21 -6.21
C VAL A 99 11.91 -2.49 -6.19
N LYS A 100 11.56 -3.49 -7.01
CA LYS A 100 12.32 -4.74 -7.13
C LYS A 100 13.73 -4.49 -7.68
N LYS A 101 13.85 -3.65 -8.71
CA LYS A 101 15.13 -3.27 -9.31
C LYS A 101 15.99 -2.46 -8.34
N ALA A 102 15.39 -1.53 -7.59
CA ALA A 102 16.10 -0.79 -6.56
C ALA A 102 16.55 -1.70 -5.40
N ALA A 103 15.70 -2.66 -5.00
CA ALA A 103 16.04 -3.67 -3.99
C ALA A 103 17.15 -4.63 -4.45
N ASP A 104 17.19 -5.03 -5.73
CA ASP A 104 18.28 -5.82 -6.30
C ASP A 104 19.58 -4.99 -6.41
N THR A 105 19.48 -3.68 -6.69
CA THR A 105 20.65 -2.77 -6.73
C THR A 105 21.23 -2.58 -5.32
N ASP A 106 20.39 -2.28 -4.32
CA ASP A 106 20.81 -2.21 -2.90
C ASP A 106 21.31 -3.57 -2.38
N GLY A 107 20.70 -4.69 -2.82
CA GLY A 107 21.15 -6.04 -2.49
C GLY A 107 22.53 -6.38 -3.06
N THR A 108 22.91 -5.75 -4.18
CA THR A 108 24.24 -5.90 -4.80
C THR A 108 25.28 -5.05 -4.06
N ASP A 109 24.90 -3.85 -3.58
CA ASP A 109 25.76 -2.98 -2.79
C ASP A 109 25.97 -3.48 -1.35
N VAL A 110 24.94 -4.04 -0.71
CA VAL A 110 25.09 -4.69 0.61
C VAL A 110 25.97 -5.94 0.52
N LYS A 111 25.90 -6.72 -0.57
CA LYS A 111 26.77 -7.89 -0.77
C LYS A 111 28.21 -7.48 -1.10
N LYS A 112 28.43 -6.35 -1.76
CA LYS A 112 29.75 -5.77 -2.04
C LYS A 112 30.41 -5.13 -0.81
N VAL A 113 29.62 -4.55 0.10
CA VAL A 113 30.11 -4.02 1.39
C VAL A 113 30.34 -5.14 2.42
N ALA A 114 29.56 -6.22 2.39
CA ALA A 114 29.68 -7.33 3.33
C ALA A 114 30.69 -8.42 2.92
N GLY A 115 31.32 -8.34 1.75
CA GLY A 115 32.33 -9.33 1.38
C GLY A 115 33.20 -8.92 0.19
N THR A 116 34.40 -8.41 0.47
CA THR A 116 35.64 -8.78 -0.23
C THR A 116 36.83 -8.32 0.65
N LYS A 117 37.47 -9.28 1.33
CA LYS A 117 38.93 -9.41 1.23
C LYS A 117 39.25 -9.93 -0.15
#